data_AF-A0A9X5E728-F1
#
_entry.id   AF-A0A9X5E728-F1
#
_cell.length_a   1.000
_cell.length_b   1.000
_cell.length_c   1.000
_cell.angle_alpha   90.00
_cell.angle_beta   90.00
_cell.angle_gamma   90.00
#
_symmetry.space_group_name_H-M   'P 1'
#
loop_
_entity.id
_entity.type
_entity.pdbx_description
1 polymer ?
#
loop_
_entity_poly.entity_id
_entity_poly.type
_entity_poly.pdbx_seq_one_letter_code
_entity_poly.pdbx_strand_id
1 'polypeptide(L)' 'MNQHLFHDEITLAEQAEELAKKAIKLGLIPSFVVRHFPDSWEFYIPNEKESAALTPEEAYLQLKKLTGTFSK' A
#
# COMPACT_ATOMS: atom_id res chain seq x y z
N MET A 1 -26.92 -16.20 1.00
CA MET A 1 -26.26 -15.80 2.25
C MET A 1 -24.87 -16.42 2.29
N ASN A 2 -23.84 -15.67 1.88
CA ASN A 2 -22.42 -16.01 2.05
C ASN A 2 -21.62 -14.72 1.76
N GLN A 3 -21.71 -13.74 2.66
CA GLN A 3 -21.16 -12.38 2.50
C GLN A 3 -19.90 -12.14 3.37
N HIS A 4 -19.05 -13.15 3.58
CA HIS A 4 -17.95 -13.08 4.57
C HIS A 4 -16.58 -13.57 4.07
N LEU A 5 -16.22 -13.28 2.81
CA LEU A 5 -14.86 -13.60 2.31
C LEU A 5 -14.16 -12.45 1.55
N PHE A 6 -14.85 -11.35 1.24
CA PHE A 6 -14.30 -10.24 0.44
C PHE A 6 -14.10 -8.93 1.23
N HIS A 7 -14.13 -8.98 2.57
CA HIS A 7 -14.00 -7.75 3.39
C HIS A 7 -12.54 -7.37 3.69
N ASP A 8 -11.60 -8.31 3.61
CA ASP A 8 -10.24 -8.05 4.09
C ASP A 8 -9.33 -7.42 3.02
N GLU A 9 -9.42 -7.85 1.77
CA GLU A 9 -8.50 -7.38 0.72
C GLU A 9 -8.75 -5.92 0.32
N ILE A 10 -10.02 -5.51 0.19
CA ILE A 10 -10.38 -4.12 -0.14
C ILE A 10 -9.97 -3.19 1.00
N THR A 11 -10.25 -3.58 2.25
CA THR A 11 -9.90 -2.79 3.43
C THR A 11 -8.39 -2.63 3.56
N LEU A 12 -7.61 -3.68 3.28
CA LEU A 12 -6.14 -3.63 3.33
C LEU A 12 -5.58 -2.70 2.26
N ALA A 13 -6.16 -2.77 1.07
CA ALA A 13 -5.76 -1.97 -0.08
C ALA A 13 -6.05 -0.48 0.13
N GLU A 14 -7.21 -0.14 0.71
CA GLU A 14 -7.55 1.23 1.14
C GLU A 14 -6.59 1.74 2.24
N GLN A 15 -6.27 0.89 3.22
CA GLN A 15 -5.31 1.26 4.27
C GLN A 15 -3.89 1.48 3.72
N ALA A 16 -3.46 0.67 2.75
CA ALA A 16 -2.19 0.85 2.06
C ALA A 16 -2.16 2.19 1.32
N GLU A 17 -3.23 2.55 0.62
CA GLU A 17 -3.33 3.84 -0.07
C GLU A 17 -3.24 5.03 0.91
N GLU A 18 -3.95 4.95 2.04
CA GLU A 18 -3.90 6.01 3.07
C GLU A 18 -2.50 6.15 3.69
N LEU A 19 -1.81 5.03 3.95
CA LEU A 19 -0.42 5.05 4.40
C LEU A 19 0.52 5.61 3.33
N ALA A 20 0.30 5.30 2.06
CA ALA A 20 1.09 5.83 0.95
C ALA A 20 0.92 7.34 0.82
N LYS A 21 -0.31 7.85 0.88
CA LYS A 21 -0.58 9.30 0.91
C LYS A 21 0.14 9.97 2.08
N LYS A 22 0.16 9.35 3.25
CA LYS A 22 0.93 9.84 4.41
C LYS A 22 2.43 9.82 4.14
N ALA A 23 2.97 8.74 3.60
CA ALA A 23 4.39 8.61 3.27
C ALA A 23 4.83 9.65 2.23
N ILE A 24 4.00 9.94 1.21
CA ILE A 24 4.23 11.01 0.24
C ILE A 24 4.25 12.38 0.95
N LYS A 25 3.24 12.66 1.79
CA LYS A 25 3.16 13.92 2.54
C LYS A 25 4.36 14.14 3.47
N LEU A 26 4.91 13.06 4.03
CA LEU A 26 6.11 13.09 4.87
C LEU A 26 7.42 13.13 4.05
N GLY A 27 7.35 13.04 2.72
CA GLY A 27 8.53 13.00 1.84
C GLY A 27 9.33 11.70 1.93
N LEU A 28 8.72 10.61 2.42
CA LEU A 28 9.37 9.29 2.57
C LEU A 28 9.44 8.52 1.25
N ILE A 29 8.44 8.72 0.38
CA ILE A 29 8.40 8.16 -0.97
C ILE A 29 8.13 9.28 -1.98
N PRO A 30 8.76 9.23 -3.17
CA PRO A 30 8.58 10.28 -4.17
C PRO A 30 7.20 10.21 -4.83
N SER A 31 6.67 9.00 -5.02
CA SER A 31 5.35 8.76 -5.60
C SER A 31 4.85 7.37 -5.25
N PHE A 32 3.56 7.12 -5.51
CA PHE A 32 2.89 5.84 -5.30
C PHE A 32 1.85 5.64 -6.39
N VAL A 33 1.78 4.44 -6.96
CA VAL A 33 0.84 4.07 -8.01
C VAL A 33 0.01 2.90 -7.52
N VAL A 34 -1.31 3.04 -7.61
CA VAL A 34 -2.27 1.97 -7.31
C VAL A 34 -2.94 1.56 -8.60
N ARG A 35 -3.00 0.26 -8.83
CA ARG A 35 -3.53 -0.33 -10.04
C ARG A 35 -4.65 -1.28 -9.63
N HIS A 36 -5.89 -0.81 -9.81
CA HIS A 36 -7.09 -1.57 -9.49
C HIS A 36 -7.39 -2.51 -10.66
N PHE A 37 -7.20 -3.81 -10.47
CA PHE A 37 -7.72 -4.82 -11.39
C PHE A 37 -9.08 -5.32 -10.85
N PRO A 38 -9.95 -5.84 -11.74
CA PRO A 38 -11.20 -6.45 -11.32
C PRO A 38 -11.01 -7.65 -10.39
N ASP A 39 -9.86 -8.35 -10.49
CA ASP A 39 -9.53 -9.53 -9.68
C ASP A 39 -8.57 -9.26 -8.53
N SER A 40 -7.76 -8.20 -8.57
CA SER A 40 -6.71 -7.92 -7.56
C SER A 40 -6.23 -6.47 -7.60
N TRP A 41 -5.61 -5.98 -6.55
CA TRP A 41 -4.98 -4.65 -6.57
C TRP A 41 -3.47 -4.83 -6.62
N GLU A 42 -2.81 -4.10 -7.50
CA GLU A 42 -1.34 -4.03 -7.53
C GLU A 42 -0.90 -2.65 -7.07
N PHE A 43 0.12 -2.63 -6.22
CA PHE A 43 0.70 -1.43 -5.68
C PHE A 43 2.10 -1.28 -6.21
N TYR A 44 2.49 -0.06 -6.53
CA TYR A 44 3.80 0.20 -7.11
C TYR A 44 4.40 1.45 -6.49
N ILE A 45 5.59 1.30 -5.94
CA ILE A 45 6.36 2.39 -5.34
C ILE A 45 7.55 2.64 -6.28
N PRO A 46 7.55 3.72 -7.07
CA PRO A 46 8.71 4.06 -7.89
C PRO A 46 9.85 4.45 -6.95
N ASN A 47 10.76 3.52 -6.71
CA ASN A 47 11.99 3.75 -5.96
C ASN A 47 13.19 3.29 -6.79
N GLU A 48 14.34 3.93 -6.61
CA GLU A 48 15.53 3.68 -7.43
C GLU A 48 16.12 2.27 -7.25
N LYS A 49 15.75 1.55 -6.17
CA LYS A 49 16.29 0.23 -5.84
C LYS A 49 15.30 -0.93 -6.03
N GLU A 50 14.01 -0.68 -5.84
CA GLU A 50 12.99 -1.73 -5.79
C GLU A 50 11.74 -1.20 -6.49
N SER A 51 11.66 -1.50 -7.78
CA SER A 51 10.55 -1.14 -8.67
C SER A 51 9.72 -2.38 -8.96
N ALA A 52 9.28 -3.05 -7.89
CA ALA A 52 8.45 -4.25 -7.98
C ALA A 52 6.97 -3.90 -7.73
N ALA A 53 6.08 -4.59 -8.44
CA ALA A 53 4.67 -4.60 -8.08
C ALA A 53 4.51 -5.36 -6.76
N LEU A 54 3.92 -4.69 -5.77
CA LEU A 54 3.63 -5.19 -4.44
C LEU A 54 2.15 -5.55 -4.38
N THR A 55 1.85 -6.59 -3.62
CA THR A 55 0.47 -6.88 -3.21
C THR A 55 -0.01 -5.83 -2.19
N PRO A 56 -1.34 -5.66 -1.98
CA PRO A 56 -1.89 -4.79 -0.93
C PRO A 56 -1.26 -5.03 0.44
N GLU A 57 -0.99 -6.28 0.76
CA GLU A 57 -0.40 -6.66 2.04
C GLU A 57 1.06 -6.21 2.15
N GLU A 58 1.87 -6.48 1.13
CA GLU A 58 3.27 -6.06 1.10
C GLU A 58 3.41 -4.54 1.11
N ALA A 59 2.60 -3.85 0.31
CA ALA A 59 2.55 -2.39 0.30
C ALA A 59 2.18 -1.84 1.67
N TYR A 60 1.12 -2.38 2.30
CA TYR A 60 0.72 -2.00 3.65
C TYR A 60 1.86 -2.21 4.66
N LEU A 61 2.51 -3.37 4.66
CA LEU A 61 3.60 -3.69 5.59
C LEU A 61 4.81 -2.77 5.37
N GLN A 62 5.17 -2.49 4.13
CA GLN A 62 6.31 -1.63 3.79
C GLN A 62 6.04 -0.18 4.19
N LEU A 63 4.86 0.35 3.86
CA LEU A 63 4.45 1.70 4.22
C LEU A 63 4.27 1.87 5.73
N LYS A 64 3.76 0.84 6.42
CA LYS A 64 3.66 0.81 7.88
C LYS A 64 5.03 0.81 8.54
N LYS A 65 6.02 0.11 7.99
CA LYS A 65 7.41 0.21 8.45
C LYS A 65 7.96 1.62 8.24
N LEU A 66 7.81 2.18 7.04
CA LEU A 66 8.30 3.54 6.73
C LEU A 66 7.68 4.61 7.63
N THR A 67 6.37 4.53 7.87
CA THR A 67 5.63 5.49 8.72
C THR A 67 5.82 5.23 10.22
N GLY A 68 6.06 3.98 10.64
CA GLY A 68 6.24 3.59 12.04
C GLY A 68 7.67 3.70 12.58
N THR A 69 8.69 3.77 11.72
CA THR A 69 10.10 3.92 12.14
C THR A 69 10.46 5.35 12.58
N PHE A 70 9.57 6.34 12.45
CA PHE A 70 9.80 7.72 12.87
C PHE A 70 9.37 8.07 14.32
N SER A 71 9.20 7.08 15.19
CA SER A 71 9.22 7.33 16.64
C SER A 71 10.66 7.34 17.14
N LYS A 72 11.36 8.46 17.01
CA LYS A 72 12.58 8.73 17.79
C LYS A 72 12.67 10.18 18.20
#